data_AF-A0A656K3V1-F1
#
_entry.id   AF-A0A656K3V1-F1
#
_cell.length_a   1.000
_cell.length_b   1.000
_cell.length_c   1.000
_cell.angle_alpha   90.00
_cell.angle_beta   90.00
_cell.angle_gamma   90.00
#
_symmetry.space_group_name_H-M   'P 1'
#
loop_
_entity.id
_entity.type
_entity.pdbx_description
1 polymer ?
#
loop_
_entity_poly.entity_id
_entity_poly.type
_entity_poly.pdbx_seq_one_letter_code
_entity_poly.pdbx_strand_id
1 'polypeptide(L)'
;MTTPSAPNIPVPVVQGASAKNEISLGKDITLELPAISDPRCTFVILNLANADNSNRPLLTGSSPITPGKATLITLENTNSDPSMVFDSTHKAIITGTVQVEGVNIWPDTPKSETYSFIK
;
A
#
# COMPACT_ATOMS: atom_id res chain seq x y z
N MET A 1 0.73 -4.99 33.81
CA MET A 1 0.48 -5.48 32.44
C MET A 1 1.40 -4.73 31.51
N THR A 2 2.34 -5.41 30.86
CA THR A 2 3.20 -4.83 29.84
C THR A 2 2.41 -4.77 28.54
N THR A 3 2.13 -3.57 28.04
CA THR A 3 1.59 -3.40 26.69
C THR A 3 2.58 -4.07 25.73
N PRO A 4 2.16 -5.04 24.91
CA PRO A 4 3.08 -5.69 23.99
C PRO A 4 3.56 -4.65 22.97
N SER A 5 4.86 -4.70 22.65
CA SER A 5 5.47 -3.76 21.71
C SER A 5 4.76 -3.80 20.36
N ALA A 6 4.68 -2.65 19.70
CA ALA A 6 4.15 -2.56 18.34
C ALA A 6 4.98 -3.44 17.39
N PRO A 7 4.35 -4.13 16.42
CA PRO A 7 5.08 -4.91 15.44
C PRO A 7 5.94 -3.98 14.56
N ASN A 8 7.08 -4.49 14.10
CA ASN A 8 7.87 -3.80 13.10
C ASN A 8 7.20 -3.99 11.73
N ILE A 9 6.52 -2.96 11.24
CA ILE A 9 5.83 -2.97 9.96
C ILE A 9 6.78 -2.40 8.89
N PRO A 10 7.10 -3.15 7.83
CA PRO A 10 7.99 -2.68 6.78
C PRO A 10 7.30 -1.65 5.88
N VAL A 11 8.12 -0.88 5.17
CA VAL A 11 7.63 0.08 4.16
C VAL A 11 7.02 -0.71 2.99
N PRO A 12 5.76 -0.47 2.62
CA PRO A 12 5.16 -1.07 1.44
C PRO A 12 5.75 -0.45 0.16
N VAL A 13 5.76 -1.23 -0.93
CA VAL A 13 6.35 -0.85 -2.22
C VAL A 13 5.43 -1.22 -3.37
N VAL A 14 5.59 -0.56 -4.52
CA VAL A 14 4.96 -1.02 -5.76
C VAL A 14 5.84 -2.09 -6.40
N GLN A 15 5.30 -3.29 -6.54
CA GLN A 15 5.99 -4.40 -7.19
C GLN A 15 6.14 -4.11 -8.69
N GLY A 16 7.36 -4.26 -9.21
CA GLY A 16 7.67 -3.99 -10.61
C GLY A 16 7.86 -2.52 -10.96
N ALA A 17 7.89 -1.62 -9.97
CA ALA A 17 8.30 -0.24 -10.20
C ALA A 17 9.76 -0.17 -10.68
N SER A 18 10.07 0.83 -11.52
CA SER A 18 11.44 1.05 -11.99
C SER A 18 12.38 1.46 -10.86
N ALA A 19 13.69 1.45 -11.12
CA ALA A 19 14.70 1.98 -10.18
C ALA A 19 14.52 3.49 -9.86
N LYS A 20 13.66 4.19 -10.62
CA LYS A 20 13.29 5.59 -10.39
C LYS A 20 11.90 5.75 -9.76
N ASN A 21 11.32 4.66 -9.25
CA ASN A 21 9.96 4.61 -8.71
C ASN A 21 8.88 4.94 -9.76
N GLU A 22 9.04 4.48 -10.99
CA GLU A 22 8.04 4.67 -12.05
C GLU A 22 7.10 3.45 -12.15
N ILE A 23 5.80 3.72 -12.26
CA ILE A 23 4.73 2.73 -12.43
C ILE A 23 4.22 2.80 -13.88
N SER A 24 4.18 1.68 -14.59
CA SER A 24 3.63 1.63 -15.95
C SER A 24 2.10 1.63 -15.95
N LEU A 25 1.52 2.62 -16.62
CA LEU A 25 0.11 2.72 -16.94
C LEU A 25 -0.22 1.68 -18.03
N GLY A 26 -1.35 0.98 -17.88
CA GLY A 26 -1.77 -0.08 -18.80
C GLY A 26 -1.51 -1.50 -18.30
N LYS A 27 -1.00 -1.65 -17.08
CA LYS A 27 -0.99 -2.90 -16.32
C LYS A 27 -1.64 -2.68 -14.96
N ASP A 28 -2.07 -3.77 -14.34
CA ASP A 28 -2.50 -3.73 -12.95
C ASP A 28 -1.33 -3.33 -12.05
N ILE A 29 -1.63 -2.58 -10.99
CA ILE A 29 -0.65 -2.07 -10.05
C ILE A 29 -0.65 -3.00 -8.85
N THR A 30 0.47 -3.69 -8.59
CA THR A 30 0.58 -4.57 -7.42
C THR A 30 1.33 -3.87 -6.29
N LEU A 31 0.66 -3.66 -5.17
CA LEU A 31 1.27 -3.21 -3.93
C LEU A 31 1.80 -4.44 -3.16
N GLU A 32 3.01 -4.33 -2.66
CA GLU A 32 3.66 -5.35 -1.84
C GLU A 32 3.92 -4.77 -0.46
N LEU A 33 3.39 -5.43 0.57
CA LEU A 33 3.86 -5.27 1.93
C LEU A 33 4.90 -6.37 2.19
N PRO A 34 6.18 -6.03 2.44
CA PRO A 34 7.19 -7.04 2.76
C PRO A 34 6.80 -7.87 3.98
N ALA A 35 7.43 -9.04 4.11
CA ALA A 35 7.07 -10.02 5.14
C ALA A 35 7.08 -9.44 6.56
N ILE A 36 5.95 -9.57 7.25
CA ILE A 36 5.85 -9.32 8.69
C ILE A 36 5.97 -10.66 9.41
N SER A 37 6.91 -10.77 10.35
CA SER A 37 7.10 -12.01 11.12
C SER A 37 6.23 -12.10 12.38
N ASP A 38 5.65 -10.97 12.81
CA ASP A 38 4.77 -10.95 13.99
C ASP A 38 3.44 -11.67 13.69
N PRO A 39 3.13 -12.79 14.37
CA PRO A 39 1.94 -13.57 14.09
C PRO A 39 0.64 -12.87 14.48
N ARG A 40 0.71 -11.77 15.24
CA ARG A 40 -0.46 -10.96 15.59
C ARG A 40 -0.94 -10.12 14.41
N CYS A 41 -0.10 -9.88 13.41
CA CYS A 41 -0.49 -9.15 12.20
C CYS A 41 -1.30 -10.07 11.28
N THR A 42 -2.60 -9.80 11.14
CA THR A 42 -3.53 -10.72 10.47
C THR A 42 -4.09 -10.18 9.17
N PHE A 43 -4.13 -8.86 8.99
CA PHE A 43 -4.76 -8.22 7.85
C PHE A 43 -4.10 -6.87 7.54
N VAL A 44 -4.07 -6.47 6.27
CA VAL A 44 -3.61 -5.16 5.85
C VAL A 44 -4.58 -4.53 4.86
N ILE A 45 -4.77 -3.22 4.99
CA ILE A 45 -5.36 -2.36 3.97
C ILE A 45 -4.25 -1.44 3.45
N LEU A 46 -4.01 -1.45 2.14
CA LEU A 46 -3.08 -0.52 1.48
C LEU A 46 -3.84 0.37 0.49
N ASN A 47 -3.37 1.60 0.39
CA ASN A 47 -3.85 2.59 -0.55
C ASN A 47 -2.70 3.10 -1.42
N LEU A 48 -2.93 3.19 -2.72
CA LEU A 48 -2.16 4.05 -3.60
C LEU A 48 -2.86 5.41 -3.65
N ALA A 49 -2.33 6.38 -2.91
CA ALA A 49 -2.93 7.70 -2.73
C ALA A 49 -2.15 8.77 -3.50
N ASN A 50 -2.83 9.83 -3.93
CA ASN A 50 -2.16 10.95 -4.57
C ASN A 50 -1.19 11.65 -3.59
N ALA A 51 0.03 11.93 -4.07
CA ALA A 51 1.10 12.50 -3.26
C ALA A 51 0.89 13.99 -2.93
N ASP A 52 -0.03 14.67 -3.63
CA ASP A 52 -0.43 16.05 -3.35
C ASP A 52 -1.45 16.18 -2.19
N ASN A 53 -1.73 15.08 -1.49
CA ASN A 53 -2.74 14.95 -0.43
C ASN A 53 -4.19 15.19 -0.87
N SER A 54 -4.47 15.24 -2.18
CA SER A 54 -5.84 15.17 -2.66
C SER A 54 -6.42 13.77 -2.42
N ASN A 55 -7.74 13.72 -2.23
CA ASN A 55 -8.44 12.45 -1.98
C ASN A 55 -8.66 11.63 -3.26
N ARG A 56 -8.22 12.12 -4.43
CA ARG A 56 -8.43 11.49 -5.74
C ARG A 56 -7.25 11.80 -6.67
N PRO A 57 -6.76 10.84 -7.48
CA PRO A 57 -7.13 9.42 -7.49
C PRO A 57 -6.72 8.70 -6.19
N LEU A 58 -7.47 7.68 -5.82
CA LEU A 58 -7.19 6.81 -4.68
C LEU A 58 -7.60 5.38 -5.05
N LEU A 59 -6.63 4.47 -5.03
CA LEU A 59 -6.90 3.04 -5.19
C LEU A 59 -6.65 2.34 -3.87
N THR A 60 -7.58 1.52 -3.42
CA THR A 60 -7.53 0.81 -2.14
C THR A 60 -7.69 -0.67 -2.37
N GLY A 61 -6.88 -1.46 -1.67
CA GLY A 61 -7.05 -2.90 -1.61
C GLY A 61 -6.66 -3.44 -0.25
N SER A 62 -6.98 -4.71 -0.01
CA SER A 62 -6.74 -5.33 1.28
C SER A 62 -6.51 -6.83 1.12
N SER A 63 -5.77 -7.42 2.05
CA SER A 63 -5.41 -8.84 1.99
C SER A 63 -5.03 -9.37 3.37
N PRO A 64 -5.30 -10.66 3.67
CA PRO A 64 -4.79 -11.30 4.88
C PRO A 64 -3.26 -11.38 4.87
N ILE A 65 -2.66 -11.22 6.05
CA ILE A 65 -1.22 -11.37 6.25
C ILE A 65 -0.93 -12.81 6.64
N THR A 66 0.03 -13.43 5.94
CA THR A 66 0.64 -14.69 6.38
C THR A 66 2.01 -14.39 7.01
N PRO A 67 2.24 -14.76 8.28
CA PRO A 67 3.51 -14.47 8.94
C PRO A 67 4.73 -15.00 8.16
N GLY A 68 5.74 -14.14 8.02
CA GLY A 68 6.97 -14.45 7.29
C GLY A 68 6.83 -14.45 5.76
N LYS A 69 5.68 -14.09 5.19
CA LYS A 69 5.48 -13.96 3.75
C LYS A 69 5.09 -12.53 3.36
N ALA A 70 5.57 -12.08 2.21
CA ALA A 70 5.13 -10.83 1.63
C ALA A 70 3.63 -10.93 1.28
N THR A 71 2.91 -9.83 1.47
CA THR A 71 1.49 -9.71 1.13
C THR A 71 1.37 -8.89 -0.15
N LEU A 72 0.68 -9.42 -1.15
CA LEU A 72 0.48 -8.79 -2.46
C LEU A 72 -0.98 -8.36 -2.59
N ILE A 73 -1.19 -7.13 -3.06
CA ILE A 73 -2.50 -6.53 -3.33
C ILE A 73 -2.47 -5.95 -4.73
N THR A 74 -3.24 -6.54 -5.65
CA THR A 74 -3.36 -6.05 -7.02
C THR A 74 -4.52 -5.06 -7.12
N LEU A 75 -4.25 -3.89 -7.72
CA LEU A 75 -5.17 -2.78 -7.89
C LEU A 75 -5.37 -2.50 -9.38
N GLU A 76 -6.62 -2.37 -9.78
CA GLU A 76 -6.99 -2.00 -11.14
C GLU A 76 -7.06 -0.47 -11.23
N ASN A 77 -6.29 0.12 -12.14
CA ASN A 77 -6.36 1.56 -12.41
C ASN A 77 -7.42 1.87 -13.49
N THR A 78 -8.65 1.45 -13.23
CA THR A 78 -9.79 1.65 -14.13
C THR A 78 -10.99 2.14 -13.35
N ASN A 79 -11.65 3.18 -13.85
CA ASN A 79 -12.88 3.71 -13.26
C ASN A 79 -13.71 4.43 -14.34
N SER A 80 -15.03 4.46 -14.16
CA SER A 80 -15.93 5.24 -15.02
C SER A 80 -15.74 6.75 -14.84
N ASP A 81 -15.28 7.19 -13.66
CA ASP A 81 -14.91 8.57 -13.38
C ASP A 81 -13.40 8.77 -13.63
N PRO A 82 -13.00 9.56 -14.64
CA PRO A 82 -11.59 9.80 -14.96
C PRO A 82 -10.80 10.46 -13.82
N SER A 83 -11.45 11.22 -12.94
CA SER A 83 -10.78 11.82 -11.77
C SER A 83 -10.31 10.79 -10.74
N MET A 84 -10.79 9.55 -10.89
CA MET A 84 -10.48 8.41 -10.04
C MET A 84 -9.36 7.53 -10.59
N VAL A 85 -8.82 7.87 -11.76
CA VAL A 85 -7.82 7.09 -12.48
C VAL A 85 -6.49 7.83 -12.44
N PHE A 86 -5.43 7.14 -12.04
CA PHE A 86 -4.07 7.67 -12.13
C PHE A 86 -3.64 7.81 -13.58
N ASP A 87 -3.03 8.94 -13.91
CA ASP A 87 -2.41 9.21 -15.21
C ASP A 87 -0.97 9.70 -15.03
N SER A 88 -0.28 9.97 -16.15
CA SER A 88 1.13 10.35 -16.18
C SER A 88 1.45 11.70 -15.51
N THR A 89 0.44 12.50 -15.19
CA THR A 89 0.62 13.80 -14.49
C THR A 89 0.61 13.64 -12.97
N HIS A 90 0.07 12.53 -12.47
CA HIS A 90 -0.05 12.26 -11.05
C HIS A 90 1.27 11.73 -10.45
N LYS A 91 1.34 11.85 -9.14
CA LYS A 91 2.34 11.15 -8.31
C LYS A 91 1.61 10.44 -7.19
N ALA A 92 2.12 9.30 -6.76
CA ALA A 92 1.45 8.51 -5.73
C ALA A 92 2.40 8.10 -4.60
N ILE A 93 1.82 7.89 -3.43
CA ILE A 93 2.46 7.26 -2.27
C ILE A 93 1.59 6.10 -1.81
N ILE A 94 2.21 5.10 -1.21
CA ILE A 94 1.51 4.03 -0.53
C ILE A 94 1.31 4.44 0.94
N THR A 95 0.06 4.34 1.38
CA THR A 95 -0.32 4.44 2.78
C THR A 95 -1.12 3.19 3.15
N GLY A 96 -1.34 2.96 4.44
CA GLY A 96 -2.10 1.78 4.84
C GLY A 96 -2.14 1.59 6.34
N THR A 97 -2.89 0.58 6.75
CA THR A 97 -3.03 0.16 8.15
C THR A 97 -2.96 -1.36 8.24
N VAL A 98 -2.42 -1.84 9.36
CA VAL A 98 -2.30 -3.27 9.65
C VAL A 98 -3.15 -3.62 10.85
N GLN A 99 -3.99 -4.63 10.74
CA GLN A 99 -4.69 -5.22 11.87
C GLN A 99 -3.71 -6.05 12.70
N VAL A 100 -3.64 -5.75 14.00
CA VAL A 100 -2.78 -6.45 14.96
C VAL A 100 -3.64 -6.97 16.11
N GLU A 101 -3.64 -8.29 16.31
CA GLU A 101 -4.36 -8.93 17.41
C GLU A 101 -3.86 -8.43 18.77
N GLY A 102 -4.80 -8.17 19.67
CA GLY A 102 -4.52 -7.61 21.00
C GLY A 102 -4.25 -6.11 21.00
N VAL A 103 -4.43 -5.41 19.87
CA VAL A 103 -4.33 -3.94 19.77
C VAL A 103 -5.67 -3.37 19.33
N ASN A 104 -6.16 -2.35 20.05
CA ASN A 104 -7.46 -1.71 19.77
C ASN A 104 -7.44 -0.73 18.59
N ILE A 105 -6.25 -0.38 18.10
CA ILE A 105 -6.03 0.57 17.00
C ILE A 105 -5.13 -0.12 15.98
N TRP A 106 -5.49 -0.03 14.71
CA TRP A 106 -4.68 -0.59 13.63
C TRP A 106 -3.52 0.36 13.36
N PRO A 107 -2.26 -0.03 13.64
CA PRO A 107 -1.12 0.82 13.31
C PRO A 107 -1.03 1.11 11.81
N ASP A 108 -0.61 2.33 11.48
CA ASP A 108 -0.30 2.72 10.11
C ASP A 108 0.95 1.99 9.61
N THR A 109 0.96 1.68 8.31
CA THR A 109 2.21 1.32 7.63
C THR A 109 3.09 2.56 7.49
N PRO A 110 4.43 2.43 7.51
CA PRO A 110 5.30 3.51 7.06
C PRO A 110 4.90 4.00 5.67
N LYS A 111 5.07 5.30 5.41
CA LYS A 111 4.84 5.87 4.07
C LYS A 111 5.92 5.37 3.11
N SER A 112 5.52 5.02 1.89
CA SER A 112 6.48 4.68 0.83
C SER A 112 7.20 5.91 0.27
N GLU A 113 8.13 5.63 -0.64
CA GLU A 113 8.62 6.60 -1.61
C GLU A 113 7.48 7.17 -2.47
N THR A 114 7.77 8.30 -3.13
CA THR A 114 6.87 8.87 -4.14
C THR A 114 7.11 8.18 -5.49
N TYR A 115 6.03 7.71 -6.09
CA TYR A 115 6.00 7.09 -7.40
C TYR A 115 5.47 8.06 -8.46
N SER A 116 6.01 7.97 -9.67
CA SER A 116 5.46 8.62 -10.87
C SER A 116 4.84 7.58 -11.80
N PHE A 117 4.00 8.02 -12.73
CA PHE A 117 3.36 7.15 -13.71
C PHE A 117 3.93 7.38 -15.12
N ILE A 118 4.26 6.30 -15.81
CA ILE A 118 4.75 6.29 -17.20
C ILE A 118 3.80 5.48 -18.09
N LYS A 119 3.80 5.72 -19.40
CA LYS A 119 3.03 4.91 -20.36
C LYS A 119 3.81 3.68 -20.81
#